data_AF-A0A660S3H3-F1
#
_entry.id   AF-A0A660S3H3-F1
#
_cell.length_a   1.000
_cell.length_b   1.000
_cell.length_c   1.000
_cell.angle_alpha   90.00
_cell.angle_beta   90.00
_cell.angle_gamma   90.00
#
_symmetry.space_group_name_H-M   'P 1'
#
loop_
_entity.id
_entity.type
_entity.pdbx_description
1 polymer ?
#
loop_
_entity_poly.entity_id
_entity_poly.type
_entity_poly.pdbx_seq_one_letter_code
_entity_poly.pdbx_strand_id
1 'polypeptide(L)'
;MEHPILFTTWFFEKIGLGEFAHHYTQVVNSWLVMALLIILAILVKPKIDPFHPSRGQVIWETIIKGIEDFFVGITGEEGRPYAPLYITIFIYIFLCNIFGLAPGLFSPTANPNTNLACALVTVLG
;
A
#
# COMPACT_ATOMS: atom_id res chain seq x y z
N MET A 1 27.81 1.47 -9.72
CA MET A 1 27.02 0.22 -9.65
C MET A 1 25.93 0.38 -10.68
N GLU A 2 25.82 -0.53 -11.64
CA GLU A 2 24.72 -0.48 -12.61
C GLU A 2 23.42 -0.64 -11.83
N HIS A 3 22.71 0.47 -11.61
CA HIS A 3 21.41 0.42 -10.94
C HIS A 3 20.47 -0.37 -11.86
N PRO A 4 19.81 -1.44 -11.38
CA PRO A 4 18.80 -2.11 -12.19
C PRO A 4 17.81 -1.07 -12.71
N ILE A 5 17.46 -1.15 -14.00
CA ILE A 5 16.52 -0.20 -14.61
C ILE A 5 15.17 -0.42 -13.94
N LEU A 6 14.85 0.43 -12.98
CA LEU A 6 13.55 0.49 -12.34
C LEU A 6 12.64 1.36 -13.20
N PHE A 7 11.39 0.94 -13.32
CA PHE A 7 10.38 1.68 -14.08
C PHE A 7 10.26 3.13 -13.58
N THR A 8 10.30 3.31 -12.26
CA THR A 8 10.19 4.63 -11.62
C THR A 8 11.40 5.51 -11.87
N THR A 9 12.63 4.99 -11.78
CA THR A 9 13.83 5.80 -12.04
C THR A 9 13.94 6.16 -13.51
N TRP A 10 13.65 5.23 -14.41
CA TRP A 10 13.57 5.49 -15.84
C TRP A 10 12.55 6.59 -16.19
N PHE A 11 11.36 6.56 -15.59
CA PHE A 11 10.34 7.59 -15.80
C PHE A 11 10.83 8.97 -15.32
N PHE A 12 11.44 9.02 -14.13
CA PHE A 12 11.93 10.28 -13.55
C PHE A 12 13.14 10.86 -14.31
N GLU A 13 14.00 10.02 -14.87
CA GLU A 13 15.08 10.46 -15.77
C GLU A 13 14.53 11.21 -16.99
N LYS A 14 13.44 10.73 -17.59
CA LYS A 14 12.83 11.35 -18.78
C LYS A 14 12.27 12.74 -18.52
N ILE A 15 11.89 13.04 -17.29
CA ILE A 15 11.36 14.36 -16.87
C ILE A 15 12.42 15.23 -16.19
N GLY A 16 13.71 14.81 -16.19
CA GLY A 16 14.82 15.58 -15.66
C GLY A 16 15.04 15.45 -14.13
N LEU A 17 14.36 14.52 -13.47
CA LEU A 17 14.43 14.28 -12.02
C LEU A 17 15.13 12.95 -11.67
N GLY A 18 15.98 12.46 -12.57
CA GLY A 18 16.67 11.16 -12.42
C GLY A 18 17.50 11.06 -11.15
N GLU A 19 18.31 12.08 -10.83
CA GLU A 19 19.15 12.08 -9.61
C GLU A 19 18.31 11.93 -8.33
N PHE A 20 17.19 12.66 -8.24
CA PHE A 20 16.27 12.53 -7.11
C PHE A 20 15.69 11.12 -7.00
N ALA A 21 15.27 10.53 -8.11
CA ALA A 21 14.68 9.20 -8.12
C ALA A 21 15.68 8.10 -7.75
N HIS A 22 16.93 8.21 -8.19
CA HIS A 22 17.99 7.28 -7.78
C HIS A 22 18.34 7.43 -6.29
N HIS A 23 18.43 8.66 -5.79
CA HIS A 23 18.75 8.91 -4.38
C HIS A 23 17.62 8.48 -3.43
N TYR A 24 16.36 8.69 -3.83
CA TYR A 24 15.17 8.39 -3.03
C TYR A 24 14.31 7.30 -3.67
N THR A 25 14.93 6.23 -4.15
CA THR A 25 14.27 5.11 -4.84
C THR A 25 13.06 4.57 -4.05
N GLN A 26 13.19 4.39 -2.74
CA GLN A 26 12.10 3.93 -1.86
C GLN A 26 10.91 4.89 -1.84
N VAL A 27 11.13 6.21 -1.91
CA VAL A 27 10.09 7.23 -1.82
C VAL A 27 9.28 7.23 -3.11
N VAL A 28 9.96 7.25 -4.26
CA VAL A 28 9.28 7.26 -5.57
C VAL A 28 8.50 5.96 -5.81
N ASN A 29 9.04 4.81 -5.39
CA ASN A 29 8.28 3.56 -5.47
C ASN A 29 7.12 3.51 -4.45
N SER A 30 7.26 4.11 -3.27
CA SER A 30 6.15 4.27 -2.32
C SER A 30 5.03 5.11 -2.91
N TRP A 31 5.36 6.20 -3.62
CA TRP A 31 4.37 7.01 -4.34
C TRP A 31 3.63 6.21 -5.41
N LEU A 32 4.34 5.33 -6.14
CA LEU A 32 3.70 4.44 -7.11
C LEU A 32 2.70 3.48 -6.42
N VAL A 33 3.06 2.88 -5.29
CA VAL A 33 2.16 2.02 -4.50
C VAL A 33 0.94 2.82 -4.01
N MET A 34 1.15 4.03 -3.47
CA MET A 34 0.06 4.89 -3.00
C MET A 34 -0.86 5.32 -4.15
N ALA A 35 -0.29 5.71 -5.30
CA ALA A 35 -1.05 6.07 -6.48
C ALA A 35 -1.90 4.89 -6.97
N LEU A 36 -1.33 3.68 -7.01
CA LEU A 36 -2.08 2.48 -7.36
C LEU A 36 -3.26 2.25 -6.39
N LEU A 37 -3.02 2.31 -5.08
CA LEU A 37 -4.08 2.14 -4.08
C LEU A 37 -5.19 3.19 -4.21
N ILE A 38 -4.83 4.46 -4.35
CA ILE A 38 -5.77 5.58 -4.48
C ILE A 38 -6.59 5.42 -5.76
N ILE A 39 -5.95 5.12 -6.90
CA ILE A 39 -6.63 4.91 -8.18
C ILE A 39 -7.59 3.73 -8.07
N LEU A 40 -7.16 2.59 -7.51
CA LEU A 40 -8.03 1.44 -7.31
C LEU A 40 -9.24 1.80 -6.42
N ALA A 41 -9.02 2.52 -5.33
CA ALA A 41 -10.11 2.97 -4.46
C ALA A 41 -11.10 3.89 -5.20
N ILE A 42 -10.61 4.84 -6.00
CA ILE A 42 -11.46 5.74 -6.82
C ILE A 42 -12.24 4.96 -7.88
N LEU A 43 -11.64 3.94 -8.50
CA LEU A 43 -12.29 3.13 -9.53
C LEU A 43 -13.32 2.13 -8.96
N VAL A 44 -13.10 1.65 -7.73
CA VAL A 44 -13.97 0.69 -7.05
C VAL A 44 -15.13 1.39 -6.33
N LYS A 45 -14.89 2.55 -5.70
CA LYS A 45 -15.89 3.26 -4.88
C LYS A 45 -17.26 3.44 -5.56
N PRO A 46 -17.37 3.86 -6.84
CA PRO A 46 -18.66 4.04 -7.51
C PRO A 46 -19.39 2.73 -7.81
N LYS A 47 -18.71 1.58 -7.73
CA LYS A 47 -19.24 0.25 -8.06
C LYS A 47 -19.75 -0.51 -6.82
N ILE A 48 -19.56 0.05 -5.63
CA ILE A 48 -20.02 -0.56 -4.37
C ILE A 48 -21.53 -0.27 -4.25
N ASP A 49 -22.35 -1.33 -4.26
CA ASP A 49 -23.79 -1.26 -4.05
C ASP A 49 -24.17 -2.02 -2.76
N PRO A 50 -24.62 -1.33 -1.71
CA PRO A 50 -25.03 -1.98 -0.46
C PRO A 50 -26.31 -2.83 -0.58
N PHE A 51 -27.17 -2.55 -1.55
CA PHE A 51 -28.48 -3.20 -1.70
C PHE A 51 -28.41 -4.38 -2.68
N HIS A 52 -27.56 -4.31 -3.70
CA HIS A 52 -27.36 -5.38 -4.69
C HIS A 52 -25.88 -5.69 -4.91
N PRO A 53 -25.19 -6.27 -3.91
CA PRO A 53 -23.75 -6.48 -3.98
C PRO A 53 -23.39 -7.48 -5.09
N SER A 54 -22.43 -7.09 -5.94
CA SER A 54 -21.88 -7.99 -6.95
C SER A 54 -21.10 -9.15 -6.30
N ARG A 55 -20.92 -10.27 -7.03
CA ARG A 55 -20.10 -11.40 -6.52
C ARG A 55 -18.70 -10.97 -6.09
N GLY A 56 -18.08 -10.07 -6.84
CA GLY A 56 -16.75 -9.54 -6.51
C GLY A 56 -16.76 -8.71 -5.23
N GLN A 57 -17.79 -7.88 -5.03
CA GLN A 57 -17.95 -7.08 -3.82
C GLN A 57 -18.10 -7.97 -2.58
N VAL A 58 -18.92 -9.02 -2.63
CA VAL A 58 -19.08 -9.97 -1.51
C VAL A 58 -17.75 -10.63 -1.13
N ILE A 59 -16.94 -11.04 -2.11
CA ILE A 59 -15.63 -11.64 -1.86
C ILE A 59 -14.71 -10.64 -1.15
N TRP A 60 -14.59 -9.41 -1.68
CA TRP A 60 -13.72 -8.39 -1.11
C TRP A 60 -14.17 -7.92 0.27
N GLU A 61 -15.46 -7.70 0.47
CA GLU A 61 -16.03 -7.36 1.79
C GLU A 61 -15.76 -8.47 2.81
N THR A 62 -15.88 -9.74 2.40
CA THR A 62 -15.57 -10.88 3.28
C THR A 62 -14.10 -10.89 3.68
N ILE A 63 -13.18 -10.64 2.74
CA ILE A 63 -11.74 -10.57 3.03
C ILE A 63 -11.44 -9.40 3.98
N ILE A 64 -11.93 -8.20 3.67
CA ILE A 64 -11.68 -7.00 4.49
C ILE A 64 -12.26 -7.18 5.89
N LYS A 65 -13.49 -7.69 5.99
CA LYS A 65 -14.12 -8.00 7.28
C LYS A 65 -13.35 -9.05 8.07
N GLY A 66 -12.82 -10.08 7.40
CA GLY A 66 -11.96 -11.07 8.07
C GLY A 66 -10.67 -10.47 8.63
N ILE A 67 -10.07 -9.50 7.93
CA ILE A 67 -8.90 -8.76 8.43
C ILE A 67 -9.30 -7.85 9.60
N GLU A 68 -10.43 -7.14 9.51
CA GLU A 68 -10.98 -6.33 10.60
C GLU A 68 -11.22 -7.17 11.85
N ASP A 69 -11.94 -8.28 11.72
CA ASP A 69 -12.28 -9.18 12.83
C ASP A 69 -11.02 -9.81 13.45
N PHE A 70 -9.98 -10.08 12.65
CA PHE A 70 -8.67 -10.51 13.17
C PHE A 70 -8.03 -9.44 14.07
N PHE A 71 -8.00 -8.17 13.65
CA PHE A 71 -7.44 -7.08 14.46
C PHE A 71 -8.28 -6.82 15.71
N VAL A 72 -9.61 -6.80 15.58
CA VAL A 72 -10.53 -6.65 16.71
C VAL A 72 -10.41 -7.82 17.68
N GLY A 73 -10.15 -9.03 17.20
CA GLY A 73 -9.88 -10.20 18.04
C GLY A 73 -8.61 -10.07 18.91
N ILE A 74 -7.63 -9.27 18.47
CA ILE A 74 -6.39 -9.00 19.23
C ILE A 74 -6.57 -7.78 20.15
N THR A 75 -7.21 -6.73 19.66
CA THR A 75 -7.27 -5.41 20.32
C THR A 75 -8.52 -5.21 21.18
N GLY A 76 -9.54 -6.05 21.01
CA GLY A 76 -10.87 -5.86 21.56
C GLY A 76 -11.74 -4.91 20.72
N GLU A 77 -13.03 -4.82 21.05
CA GLU A 77 -13.99 -3.94 20.34
C GLU A 77 -13.64 -2.45 20.44
N GLU A 78 -12.96 -2.04 21.52
CA GLU A 78 -12.39 -0.69 21.68
C GLU A 78 -11.37 -0.35 20.56
N GLY A 79 -10.75 -1.36 19.95
CA GLY A 79 -9.81 -1.23 18.84
C GLY A 79 -10.47 -1.09 17.46
N ARG A 80 -11.77 -1.39 17.32
CA ARG A 80 -12.49 -1.36 16.03
C ARG A 80 -12.42 0.00 15.31
N PRO A 81 -12.50 1.16 16.00
CA PRO A 81 -12.34 2.47 15.33
C PRO A 81 -10.98 2.65 14.63
N TYR A 82 -9.94 1.93 15.07
CA TYR A 82 -8.60 1.96 14.48
C TYR A 82 -8.40 0.93 13.36
N ALA A 83 -9.36 0.03 13.14
CA ALA A 83 -9.28 -0.99 12.09
C ALA A 83 -9.01 -0.42 10.69
N PRO A 84 -9.58 0.72 10.26
CA PRO A 84 -9.25 1.32 8.96
C PRO A 84 -7.75 1.62 8.81
N LEU A 85 -7.08 2.07 9.88
CA LEU A 85 -5.64 2.37 9.88
C LEU A 85 -4.83 1.08 9.71
N TYR A 86 -5.08 0.07 10.54
CA TYR A 86 -4.34 -1.19 10.49
C TYR A 86 -4.56 -1.94 9.18
N ILE A 87 -5.79 -1.96 8.66
CA ILE A 87 -6.10 -2.55 7.35
C ILE A 87 -5.35 -1.82 6.24
N THR A 88 -5.33 -0.48 6.24
CA THR A 88 -4.64 0.31 5.21
C THR A 88 -3.14 0.04 5.23
N ILE A 89 -2.53 0.04 6.42
CA ILE A 89 -1.09 -0.23 6.59
C ILE A 89 -0.76 -1.67 6.18
N PHE A 90 -1.61 -2.64 6.54
CA PHE A 90 -1.46 -4.02 6.11
C PHE A 90 -1.44 -4.15 4.58
N ILE A 91 -2.44 -3.58 3.89
CA ILE A 91 -2.53 -3.64 2.43
C ILE A 91 -1.34 -2.90 1.78
N TYR A 92 -0.95 -1.74 2.32
CA TYR A 92 0.20 -0.98 1.83
C TYR A 92 1.51 -1.79 1.92
N ILE A 93 1.81 -2.36 3.09
CA ILE A 93 3.02 -3.19 3.29
C ILE A 93 2.98 -4.42 2.40
N PHE A 94 1.81 -5.08 2.29
CA PHE A 94 1.63 -6.23 1.42
C PHE A 94 1.97 -5.92 -0.04
N LEU A 95 1.45 -4.81 -0.59
CA LEU A 95 1.76 -4.39 -1.96
C LEU A 95 3.23 -3.98 -2.13
N CYS A 96 3.83 -3.30 -1.15
CA CYS A 96 5.26 -2.98 -1.17
C CYS A 96 6.10 -4.25 -1.32
N ASN A 97 5.76 -5.31 -0.56
CA ASN A 97 6.46 -6.58 -0.62
C ASN A 97 6.27 -7.29 -1.96
N ILE A 98 5.07 -7.25 -2.55
CA ILE A 98 4.81 -7.77 -3.90
C ILE A 98 5.64 -7.02 -4.95
N PHE A 99 5.75 -5.69 -4.85
CA PHE A 99 6.57 -4.89 -5.76
C PHE A 99 8.04 -5.33 -5.74
N GLY A 100 8.57 -5.77 -4.58
CA GLY A 100 9.92 -6.31 -4.50
C GLY A 100 10.14 -7.64 -5.25
N LEU A 101 9.07 -8.37 -5.56
CA LEU A 101 9.13 -9.62 -6.32
C LEU A 101 8.94 -9.39 -7.82
N ALA A 102 8.34 -8.26 -8.21
CA ALA A 102 8.05 -7.94 -9.60
C ALA A 102 9.28 -7.34 -10.31
N PRO A 103 9.62 -7.80 -11.52
CA PRO A 103 10.76 -7.26 -12.26
C PRO A 103 10.54 -5.79 -12.61
N GLY A 104 11.58 -4.97 -12.42
CA GLY A 104 11.55 -3.54 -12.71
C GLY A 104 10.87 -2.66 -11.65
N LEU A 105 10.42 -3.24 -10.53
CA LEU A 105 9.91 -2.51 -9.37
C LEU A 105 10.84 -2.68 -8.16
N PHE A 106 10.80 -1.72 -7.25
CA PHE A 106 11.56 -1.75 -6.01
C PHE A 106 10.61 -1.71 -4.83
N SER A 107 10.87 -2.56 -3.82
CA SER A 107 10.07 -2.58 -2.61
C SER A 107 10.39 -1.37 -1.71
N PRO A 108 9.43 -0.50 -1.39
CA PRO A 108 9.65 0.58 -0.42
C PRO A 108 10.06 0.09 0.97
N THR A 109 9.64 -1.12 1.37
CA THR A 109 9.94 -1.74 2.68
C THR A 109 11.36 -2.29 2.79
N ALA A 110 12.13 -2.28 1.68
CA ALA A 110 13.57 -2.58 1.72
C ALA A 110 14.37 -1.48 2.43
N ASN A 111 13.81 -0.28 2.58
CA ASN A 111 14.42 0.79 3.36
C ASN A 111 13.84 0.79 4.80
N PRO A 112 14.69 0.77 5.84
CA PRO A 112 14.22 0.74 7.23
C PRO A 112 13.41 1.97 7.63
N ASN A 113 13.62 3.12 6.99
CA ASN A 113 12.84 4.34 7.28
C ASN A 113 11.36 4.15 6.95
N THR A 114 11.02 3.39 5.90
CA THR A 114 9.64 3.07 5.54
C THR A 114 8.98 2.21 6.63
N ASN A 115 9.69 1.18 7.11
CA ASN A 115 9.16 0.30 8.16
C ASN A 115 9.03 1.05 9.49
N LEU A 116 10.00 1.89 9.83
CA LEU A 116 9.96 2.74 11.01
C LEU A 116 8.80 3.74 10.96
N ALA A 117 8.56 4.38 9.81
CA ALA A 117 7.44 5.30 9.64
C ALA A 117 6.10 4.59 9.86
N CYS A 118 5.89 3.41 9.25
CA CYS A 118 4.69 2.59 9.49
C CYS A 118 4.54 2.24 10.97
N ALA A 119 5.62 1.79 11.63
CA ALA A 119 5.60 1.42 13.03
C ALA A 119 5.22 2.59 13.95
N LEU A 120 5.82 3.77 13.73
CA LEU A 120 5.50 4.97 14.49
C LEU A 120 4.05 5.38 14.34
N VAL A 121 3.50 5.34 13.11
CA VAL A 121 2.09 5.65 12.87
C VAL A 121 1.17 4.66 13.58
N THR A 122 1.47 3.36 13.59
CA THR A 122 0.65 2.35 14.28
C THR A 122 0.71 2.39 15.80
N VAL A 123 1.80 2.90 16.37
CA VAL A 123 2.01 2.94 17.83
C VAL A 123 1.50 4.26 18.43
N LEU A 124 1.62 5.36 17.67
CA LEU A 124 1.24 6.70 18.13
C LEU A 124 -0.20 7.08 17.76
N GLY A 125 -0.73 6.50 16.68
CA GLY A 125 -2.10 6.70 16.20
C GLY A 125 -3.03 5.66 16.78
#